data_AF-A0A7C4Q448-F1
#
_entry.id   AF-A0A7C4Q448-F1
#
_cell.length_a   1.000
_cell.length_b   1.000
_cell.length_c   1.000
_cell.angle_alpha   90.00
_cell.angle_beta   90.00
_cell.angle_gamma   90.00
#
_symmetry.space_group_name_H-M   'P 1'
#
loop_
_entity.id
_entity.type
_entity.pdbx_description
1 polymer ?
#
loop_
_entity_poly.entity_id
_entity_poly.type
_entity_poly.pdbx_seq_one_letter_code
_entity_poly.pdbx_strand_id
1 'polypeptide(L)'
;MKKIFFVFFITFAFNLSASVYDIFKLPQSDFPVFNALKTGKMKVRINNNKMDISLFEINKPSKQILDLLYEKAEKNNCVFYNNETVLYIADLLYKIAGKRRYDDEFGYIFYKDNKNRMNFTICAGDGQKSEIIKITSNSFNTKKVKGFDDGIKHFSDIEKILSIEILSDADKTIYFANFYRAVFGDRYEIRNFYNNSLKNNKFKIIKKYFDNETDFFILEKNRKNYFFAITEQNNENWIMVAG
;
A
#
# COMPACT_ATOMS: atom_id res chain seq x y z
N MET A 1 -1.70 -51.66 21.58
CA MET A 1 -2.56 -50.58 22.12
C MET A 1 -1.65 -49.67 22.94
N LYS A 2 -1.53 -48.35 22.80
CA LYS A 2 -2.07 -47.30 21.92
C LYS A 2 -0.85 -46.43 21.54
N LYS A 3 -0.68 -46.07 20.26
CA LYS A 3 0.25 -45.01 19.86
C LYS A 3 -0.42 -43.68 20.22
N ILE A 4 0.08 -42.99 21.24
CA ILE A 4 -0.35 -41.63 21.54
C ILE A 4 0.53 -40.72 20.68
N PHE A 5 -0.07 -40.22 19.60
CA PHE A 5 0.46 -39.13 18.79
C PHE A 5 0.53 -37.88 19.67
N PHE A 6 1.72 -37.56 20.20
CA PHE A 6 1.98 -36.22 20.71
C PHE A 6 2.25 -35.32 19.50
N VAL A 7 1.18 -34.69 19.00
CA VAL A 7 1.32 -33.50 18.16
C VAL A 7 1.89 -32.43 19.07
N PHE A 8 3.21 -32.23 19.00
CA PHE A 8 3.85 -31.04 19.53
C PHE A 8 3.27 -29.85 18.74
N PHE A 9 2.26 -29.22 19.32
CA PHE A 9 1.84 -27.87 18.96
C PHE A 9 3.07 -27.00 19.20
N ILE A 10 3.84 -26.74 18.15
CA ILE A 10 4.75 -25.60 18.14
C ILE A 10 3.83 -24.39 18.16
N THR A 11 3.53 -23.92 19.37
CA THR A 11 3.05 -22.56 19.61
C THR A 11 4.18 -21.64 19.17
N PHE A 12 4.27 -21.41 17.86
CA PHE A 12 4.95 -20.26 17.30
C PHE A 12 4.14 -19.06 17.80
N ALA A 13 4.54 -18.56 18.96
CA ALA A 13 4.20 -17.22 19.41
C ALA A 13 4.84 -16.27 18.39
N PHE A 14 4.16 -16.10 17.26
CA PHE A 14 4.39 -14.95 16.40
C PHE A 14 4.02 -13.74 17.25
N ASN A 15 5.05 -13.12 17.84
CA ASN A 15 5.06 -11.69 18.08
C ASN A 15 4.92 -11.00 16.70
N LEU A 16 3.73 -11.07 16.11
CA LEU A 16 3.28 -10.17 15.07
C LEU A 16 2.88 -8.88 15.78
N SER A 17 3.87 -8.15 16.30
CA SER A 17 3.70 -6.73 16.54
C SER A 17 3.59 -6.07 15.16
N ALA A 18 2.41 -6.15 14.56
CA ALA A 18 2.05 -5.38 13.38
C ALA A 18 1.89 -3.93 13.84
N SER A 19 3.00 -3.20 13.86
CA SER A 19 3.07 -1.80 14.24
C SER A 19 2.08 -0.97 13.42
N VAL A 20 1.19 -0.21 14.07
CA VAL A 20 0.61 0.98 13.43
C VAL A 20 1.81 1.83 12.98
N TYR A 21 1.99 2.04 11.67
CA TYR A 21 3.10 2.85 11.19
C TYR A 21 2.76 4.33 11.44
N ASP A 22 3.22 4.82 12.59
CA ASP A 22 3.27 6.23 12.94
C ASP A 22 4.49 6.85 12.25
N ILE A 23 4.30 7.63 11.18
CA ILE A 23 5.40 8.39 10.56
C ILE A 23 5.16 9.87 10.80
N PHE A 24 5.77 10.36 11.88
CA PHE A 24 5.73 11.79 12.24
C PHE A 24 6.54 12.68 11.29
N LYS A 25 7.36 12.12 10.39
CA LYS A 25 8.06 12.88 9.33
C LYS A 25 8.33 11.99 8.11
N LEU A 26 7.44 12.02 7.12
CA LEU A 26 7.78 11.52 5.79
C LEU A 26 8.83 12.46 5.18
N PRO A 27 9.98 11.97 4.69
CA PRO A 27 10.87 12.80 3.88
C PRO A 27 10.06 13.35 2.70
N GLN A 28 10.21 14.65 2.40
CA GLN A 28 9.61 15.26 1.22
C GLN A 28 10.21 14.60 -0.03
N SER A 29 9.64 13.48 -0.46
CA SER A 29 9.94 12.94 -1.78
C SER A 29 9.10 13.70 -2.80
N ASP A 30 9.77 14.18 -3.85
CA ASP A 30 9.16 14.77 -5.03
C ASP A 30 8.29 13.73 -5.77
N PHE A 31 7.14 13.39 -5.20
CA PHE A 31 6.08 12.73 -5.94
C PHE A 31 5.68 13.68 -7.07
N PRO A 32 5.49 13.20 -8.31
CA PRO A 32 5.06 14.02 -9.43
C PRO A 32 3.83 14.80 -8.99
N VAL A 33 3.99 16.12 -8.96
CA VAL A 33 3.02 17.08 -8.47
C VAL A 33 1.75 16.93 -9.31
N PHE A 34 0.71 16.30 -8.73
CA PHE A 34 -0.59 16.17 -9.37
C PHE A 34 -1.33 17.51 -9.27
N ASN A 35 -1.17 18.35 -10.29
CA ASN A 35 -2.04 19.51 -10.53
C ASN A 35 -3.49 19.14 -10.92
N ALA A 36 -3.87 17.85 -10.86
CA ALA A 36 -5.00 17.30 -11.60
C ALA A 36 -6.30 17.09 -10.78
N LEU A 37 -6.36 17.42 -9.49
CA LEU A 37 -7.53 17.08 -8.66
C LEU A 37 -8.21 18.31 -8.05
N LYS A 38 -8.52 19.30 -8.91
CA LYS A 38 -9.31 20.50 -8.54
C LYS A 38 -10.83 20.28 -8.54
N THR A 39 -11.34 19.07 -8.80
CA THR A 39 -12.78 18.86 -9.12
C THR A 39 -13.63 18.13 -8.07
N GLY A 40 -13.06 17.80 -6.90
CA GLY A 40 -13.88 17.51 -5.71
C GLY A 40 -14.60 16.15 -5.66
N LYS A 41 -14.29 15.18 -6.52
CA LYS A 41 -14.70 13.77 -6.31
C LYS A 41 -13.55 12.82 -6.63
N MET A 42 -12.76 12.48 -5.62
CA MET A 42 -11.78 11.40 -5.73
C MET A 42 -12.53 10.08 -5.94
N LYS A 43 -12.17 9.33 -6.98
CA LYS A 43 -12.65 7.96 -7.22
C LYS A 43 -11.46 7.02 -7.08
N VAL A 44 -11.59 6.01 -6.23
CA VAL A 44 -10.53 5.01 -6.00
C VAL A 44 -11.05 3.62 -6.37
N ARG A 45 -10.19 2.82 -6.99
CA ARG A 45 -10.35 1.38 -7.11
C ARG A 45 -9.26 0.68 -6.29
N ILE A 46 -9.63 -0.32 -5.50
CA ILE A 46 -8.67 -1.25 -4.89
C ILE A 46 -8.96 -2.65 -5.41
N ASN A 47 -7.94 -3.28 -5.97
CA ASN A 47 -8.02 -4.58 -6.62
C ASN A 47 -9.14 -4.65 -7.68
N ASN A 48 -9.26 -3.59 -8.49
CA ASN A 48 -10.31 -3.35 -9.48
C ASN A 48 -11.74 -3.17 -8.92
N ASN A 49 -11.93 -3.10 -7.60
CA ASN A 49 -13.23 -2.81 -7.00
C ASN A 49 -13.37 -1.33 -6.73
N LYS A 50 -14.49 -0.74 -7.14
CA LYS A 50 -14.82 0.63 -6.76
C LYS A 50 -14.95 0.73 -5.25
N MET A 51 -14.34 1.77 -4.69
CA MET A 51 -14.34 2.03 -3.26
C MET A 51 -15.30 3.16 -2.93
N ASP A 52 -15.97 3.02 -1.79
CA ASP A 52 -16.69 4.12 -1.18
C ASP A 52 -15.71 4.91 -0.32
N ILE A 53 -15.67 6.22 -0.55
CA ILE A 53 -14.79 7.14 0.16
C ILE A 53 -15.66 8.02 1.03
N SER A 54 -15.35 8.07 2.32
CA SER A 54 -15.98 8.94 3.30
C SER A 54 -14.92 9.82 3.95
N LEU A 55 -15.24 11.11 4.10
CA LEU A 55 -14.39 12.09 4.77
C LEU A 55 -15.14 12.67 5.96
N PHE A 56 -14.48 12.71 7.11
CA PHE A 56 -15.08 13.28 8.33
C PHE A 56 -13.99 13.81 9.27
N GLU A 57 -14.38 14.73 10.15
CA GLU A 57 -13.55 15.30 11.21
C GLU A 57 -14.04 14.78 12.58
N ILE A 58 -13.13 14.42 13.49
CA ILE A 58 -13.45 13.97 14.85
C ILE A 58 -12.55 14.68 15.86
N ASN A 59 -13.11 15.05 17.01
CA ASN A 59 -12.38 15.62 18.14
C ASN A 59 -11.71 14.52 18.99
N LYS A 60 -10.75 13.81 18.40
CA LYS A 60 -9.85 12.86 19.07
C LYS A 60 -8.47 12.92 18.37
N PRO A 61 -7.37 12.61 19.06
CA PRO A 61 -6.05 12.49 18.42
C PRO A 61 -5.99 11.37 17.40
N SER A 62 -5.20 11.54 16.34
CA SER A 62 -5.16 10.62 15.18
C SER A 62 -4.72 9.23 15.61
N LYS A 63 -3.71 9.17 16.48
CA LYS A 63 -3.19 7.94 17.05
C LYS A 63 -4.25 7.14 17.81
N GLN A 64 -5.01 7.79 18.70
CA GLN A 64 -6.07 7.11 19.46
C GLN A 64 -7.14 6.51 18.55
N ILE A 65 -7.45 7.17 17.43
CA ILE A 65 -8.43 6.67 16.47
C ILE A 65 -7.88 5.42 15.75
N LEU A 66 -6.62 5.47 15.32
CA LEU A 66 -5.96 4.34 14.66
C LEU A 66 -5.80 3.14 15.62
N ASP A 67 -5.42 3.36 16.87
CA ASP A 67 -5.30 2.32 17.90
C ASP A 67 -6.65 1.61 18.13
N LEU A 68 -7.73 2.38 18.28
CA LEU A 68 -9.08 1.82 18.43
C LEU A 68 -9.52 1.00 17.21
N LEU A 69 -9.17 1.45 16.01
CA LEU A 69 -9.46 0.73 14.77
C LEU A 69 -8.63 -0.55 14.66
N TYR A 70 -7.36 -0.50 15.08
CA TYR A 70 -6.46 -1.65 15.11
C TYR A 70 -6.98 -2.72 16.06
N GLU A 71 -7.23 -2.38 17.32
CA GLU A 71 -7.77 -3.33 18.30
C GLU A 71 -9.06 -3.98 17.82
N LYS A 72 -9.94 -3.20 17.19
CA LYS A 72 -11.20 -3.72 16.66
C LYS A 72 -10.96 -4.67 15.49
N ALA A 73 -10.04 -4.36 14.58
CA ALA A 73 -9.73 -5.22 13.45
C ALA A 73 -9.04 -6.51 13.90
N GLU A 74 -8.15 -6.42 14.87
CA GLU A 74 -7.44 -7.56 15.48
C GLU A 74 -8.42 -8.51 16.20
N LYS A 75 -9.32 -7.97 17.04
CA LYS A 75 -10.40 -8.73 17.70
C LYS A 75 -11.31 -9.48 16.70
N ASN A 76 -11.37 -9.02 15.45
CA ASN A 76 -12.16 -9.65 14.38
C ASN A 76 -11.32 -10.54 13.45
N ASN A 77 -10.07 -10.84 13.79
CA ASN A 77 -9.13 -11.65 12.99
C ASN A 77 -8.95 -11.13 11.55
N CYS A 78 -8.90 -9.81 11.38
CA CYS A 78 -8.61 -9.20 10.10
C CYS A 78 -7.17 -9.47 9.64
N VAL A 79 -6.94 -9.46 8.33
CA VAL A 79 -5.60 -9.55 7.73
C VAL A 79 -5.08 -8.15 7.46
N PHE A 80 -4.00 -7.75 8.13
CA PHE A 80 -3.40 -6.44 7.96
C PHE A 80 -2.41 -6.39 6.78
N TYR A 81 -2.35 -5.24 6.13
CA TYR A 81 -1.39 -4.93 5.08
C TYR A 81 -0.55 -3.76 5.57
N ASN A 82 0.63 -4.09 6.09
CA ASN A 82 1.48 -3.12 6.75
C ASN A 82 2.86 -3.09 6.10
N ASN A 83 3.12 -2.04 5.31
CA ASN A 83 4.36 -1.89 4.56
C ASN A 83 4.64 -0.39 4.36
N GLU A 84 5.90 0.02 4.44
CA GLU A 84 6.32 1.42 4.20
C GLU A 84 5.85 1.94 2.84
N THR A 85 5.71 1.05 1.87
CA THR A 85 5.26 1.42 0.55
C THR A 85 3.77 1.79 0.51
N VAL A 86 2.95 1.16 1.35
CA VAL A 86 1.52 1.48 1.49
C VAL A 86 1.34 2.85 2.14
N LEU A 87 2.27 3.25 3.00
CA LEU A 87 2.27 4.59 3.62
C LEU A 87 2.41 5.70 2.59
N TYR A 88 3.28 5.56 1.59
CA TYR A 88 3.40 6.57 0.54
C TYR A 88 2.08 6.77 -0.22
N ILE A 89 1.33 5.68 -0.40
CA ILE A 89 -0.01 5.75 -1.01
C ILE A 89 -1.04 6.33 -0.05
N ALA A 90 -0.96 6.02 1.24
CA ALA A 90 -1.79 6.68 2.26
C ALA A 90 -1.59 8.20 2.22
N ASP A 91 -0.34 8.67 2.19
CA ASP A 91 0.02 10.08 2.17
C ASP A 91 -0.45 10.74 0.86
N LEU A 92 -0.28 10.07 -0.28
CA LEU A 92 -0.82 10.54 -1.56
C LEU A 92 -2.35 10.67 -1.53
N LEU A 93 -3.05 9.63 -1.09
CA LEU A 93 -4.52 9.64 -0.98
C LEU A 93 -4.99 10.73 -0.01
N TYR A 94 -4.26 10.96 1.08
CA TYR A 94 -4.54 12.03 2.02
C TYR A 94 -4.35 13.42 1.41
N LYS A 95 -3.24 13.66 0.70
CA LYS A 95 -3.02 14.93 -0.01
C LYS A 95 -4.06 15.22 -1.07
N ILE A 96 -4.59 14.16 -1.69
CA ILE A 96 -5.59 14.27 -2.76
C ILE A 96 -6.99 14.49 -2.20
N ALA A 97 -7.38 13.73 -1.17
CA ALA A 97 -8.74 13.78 -0.64
C ALA A 97 -8.92 14.83 0.46
N GLY A 98 -7.86 15.13 1.20
CA GLY A 98 -7.84 16.05 2.33
C GLY A 98 -7.46 17.47 1.94
N LYS A 99 -7.86 18.44 2.76
CA LYS A 99 -7.26 19.77 2.77
C LYS A 99 -6.07 19.66 3.72
N ARG A 100 -4.83 19.66 3.24
CA ARG A 100 -3.65 19.72 4.13
C ARG A 100 -3.84 20.87 5.12
N ARG A 101 -4.25 20.55 6.34
CA ARG A 101 -4.50 21.51 7.43
C ARG A 101 -3.62 21.25 8.63
N TYR A 102 -2.97 20.09 8.69
CA TYR A 102 -2.28 19.60 9.87
C TYR A 102 -0.91 19.07 9.48
N ASP A 103 0.11 19.55 10.19
CA ASP A 103 1.53 19.24 9.93
C ASP A 103 2.11 18.17 10.88
N ASP A 104 1.36 17.75 11.92
CA ASP A 104 1.96 17.12 13.10
C ASP A 104 1.68 15.62 13.30
N GLU A 105 0.47 15.10 13.05
CA GLU A 105 0.19 13.65 13.18
C GLU A 105 -0.39 13.05 11.90
N PHE A 106 0.25 12.01 11.34
CA PHE A 106 -0.23 11.27 10.16
C PHE A 106 -0.02 9.76 10.35
N GLY A 107 -1.04 8.97 10.03
CA GLY A 107 -0.96 7.51 10.05
C GLY A 107 -2.08 6.83 9.28
N TYR A 108 -1.98 5.51 9.14
CA TYR A 108 -2.98 4.72 8.45
C TYR A 108 -3.17 3.35 9.07
N ILE A 109 -4.31 2.73 8.72
CA ILE A 109 -4.55 1.31 8.94
C ILE A 109 -5.19 0.72 7.68
N PHE A 110 -4.64 -0.41 7.22
CA PHE A 110 -5.14 -1.10 6.04
C PHE A 110 -5.31 -2.59 6.32
N TYR A 111 -6.53 -3.10 6.14
CA TYR A 111 -6.84 -4.51 6.41
C TYR A 111 -7.95 -5.07 5.53
N LYS A 112 -7.97 -6.41 5.44
CA LYS A 112 -9.07 -7.19 4.89
C LYS A 112 -9.87 -7.82 6.03
N ASP A 113 -11.18 -7.61 6.03
CA ASP A 113 -12.07 -8.21 7.02
C ASP A 113 -12.51 -9.64 6.63
N ASN A 114 -13.24 -10.29 7.54
CA ASN A 114 -13.77 -11.65 7.35
C ASN A 114 -14.81 -11.77 6.22
N LYS A 115 -15.36 -10.66 5.73
CA LYS A 115 -16.23 -10.60 4.54
C LYS A 115 -15.43 -10.30 3.27
N ASN A 116 -14.11 -10.40 3.33
CA ASN A 116 -13.17 -10.04 2.27
C ASN A 116 -13.30 -8.58 1.81
N ARG A 117 -13.79 -7.67 2.65
CA ARG A 117 -13.80 -6.23 2.34
C ARG A 117 -12.46 -5.62 2.70
N MET A 118 -11.92 -4.82 1.80
CA MET A 118 -10.73 -4.00 2.04
C MET A 118 -11.15 -2.72 2.74
N ASN A 119 -10.49 -2.42 3.86
CA ASN A 119 -10.74 -1.24 4.68
C ASN A 119 -9.41 -0.49 4.83
N PHE A 120 -9.34 0.69 4.23
CA PHE A 120 -8.18 1.57 4.31
C PHE A 120 -8.62 2.87 4.97
N THR A 121 -8.13 3.12 6.18
CA THR A 121 -8.39 4.36 6.91
C THR A 121 -7.08 5.13 7.04
N ILE A 122 -7.14 6.42 6.74
CA ILE A 122 -6.04 7.36 6.88
C ILE A 122 -6.49 8.43 7.87
N CYS A 123 -5.65 8.73 8.86
CA CYS A 123 -5.92 9.74 9.87
C CYS A 123 -4.78 10.74 9.90
N ALA A 124 -5.13 12.02 9.89
CA ALA A 124 -4.18 13.09 10.13
C ALA A 124 -4.80 14.18 10.98
N GLY A 125 -4.02 14.88 11.80
CA GLY A 125 -4.57 15.86 12.73
C GLY A 125 -3.52 16.64 13.51
N ASP A 126 -4.00 17.64 14.22
CA ASP A 126 -3.23 18.41 15.20
C ASP A 126 -3.92 18.29 16.56
N GLY A 127 -3.18 17.75 17.53
CA GLY A 127 -3.60 17.60 18.92
C GLY A 127 -4.93 16.84 19.07
N GLN A 128 -6.01 17.56 19.33
CA GLN A 128 -7.32 16.99 19.66
C GLN A 128 -8.26 16.83 18.47
N LYS A 129 -7.86 17.21 17.25
CA LYS A 129 -8.74 17.16 16.08
C LYS A 129 -8.08 16.41 14.92
N SER A 130 -8.78 15.40 14.42
CA SER A 130 -8.34 14.58 13.29
C SER A 130 -9.30 14.62 12.12
N GLU A 131 -8.74 14.74 10.93
CA GLU A 131 -9.36 14.40 9.66
C GLU A 131 -9.17 12.92 9.36
N ILE A 132 -10.24 12.28 8.92
CA ILE A 132 -10.27 10.86 8.64
C ILE A 132 -10.77 10.65 7.22
N ILE A 133 -9.99 9.92 6.44
CA ILE A 133 -10.41 9.38 5.15
C ILE A 133 -10.61 7.89 5.33
N LYS A 134 -11.84 7.43 5.10
CA LYS A 134 -12.17 6.01 5.11
C LYS A 134 -12.49 5.56 3.69
N ILE A 135 -11.76 4.55 3.23
CA ILE A 135 -11.90 3.94 1.90
C ILE A 135 -12.29 2.48 2.12
N THR A 136 -13.52 2.12 1.77
CA THR A 136 -14.07 0.78 2.02
C THR A 136 -14.51 0.13 0.71
N SER A 137 -14.14 -1.13 0.50
CA SER A 137 -14.60 -1.87 -0.67
C SER A 137 -15.99 -2.43 -0.43
N ASN A 138 -16.74 -2.58 -1.51
CA ASN A 138 -17.86 -3.52 -1.53
C ASN A 138 -17.33 -4.97 -1.35
N SER A 139 -18.19 -5.89 -0.90
CA SER A 139 -17.80 -7.29 -0.61
C SER A 139 -17.10 -7.91 -1.81
N PHE A 140 -15.88 -8.40 -1.59
CA PHE A 140 -15.06 -8.96 -2.65
C PHE A 140 -15.40 -10.44 -2.88
N ASN A 141 -15.39 -10.84 -4.14
CA ASN A 141 -15.32 -12.24 -4.51
C ASN A 141 -14.09 -12.42 -5.39
N THR A 142 -13.12 -13.24 -4.95
CA THR A 142 -12.32 -14.21 -5.73
C THR A 142 -10.88 -14.41 -5.24
N LYS A 143 -10.31 -15.54 -5.68
CA LYS A 143 -9.04 -16.18 -5.30
C LYS A 143 -7.76 -15.47 -5.79
N LYS A 144 -7.82 -14.38 -6.58
CA LYS A 144 -6.65 -13.70 -7.15
C LYS A 144 -6.90 -12.20 -7.31
N VAL A 145 -5.93 -11.37 -6.92
CA VAL A 145 -6.00 -9.91 -7.05
C VAL A 145 -5.95 -9.51 -8.53
N LYS A 146 -6.97 -8.78 -8.98
CA LYS A 146 -7.01 -8.08 -10.27
C LYS A 146 -6.76 -6.60 -10.04
N GLY A 147 -6.26 -5.87 -11.01
CA GLY A 147 -5.97 -4.45 -10.86
C GLY A 147 -5.31 -3.87 -12.10
N PHE A 148 -4.80 -2.65 -12.02
CA PHE A 148 -4.14 -1.99 -13.14
C PHE A 148 -2.96 -2.82 -13.66
N ASP A 149 -2.83 -2.92 -14.98
CA ASP A 149 -1.68 -3.53 -15.64
C ASP A 149 -0.60 -2.46 -15.81
N ASP A 150 0.51 -2.60 -15.08
CA ASP A 150 1.64 -1.67 -15.17
C ASP A 150 2.52 -1.90 -16.40
N GLY A 151 2.29 -2.99 -17.15
CA GLY A 151 3.02 -3.32 -18.35
C GLY A 151 4.51 -3.64 -18.10
N ILE A 152 4.89 -3.99 -16.86
CA ILE A 152 6.23 -4.46 -16.50
C ILE A 152 6.26 -5.99 -16.57
N LYS A 153 7.31 -6.54 -17.20
CA LYS A 153 7.60 -7.97 -17.08
C LYS A 153 8.17 -8.24 -15.69
N HIS A 154 7.44 -8.98 -14.87
CA HIS A 154 7.85 -9.31 -13.51
C HIS A 154 8.72 -10.56 -13.42
N PHE A 155 9.45 -10.65 -12.29
CA PHE A 155 10.21 -11.82 -11.87
C PHE A 155 9.30 -13.04 -11.74
N SER A 156 9.86 -14.26 -11.87
CA SER A 156 9.09 -15.49 -11.68
C SER A 156 8.50 -15.56 -10.28
N ASP A 157 7.36 -16.24 -10.13
CA ASP A 157 6.72 -16.48 -8.83
C ASP A 157 6.40 -15.22 -8.01
N ILE A 158 6.07 -14.13 -8.72
CA ILE A 158 5.51 -12.93 -8.12
C ILE A 158 3.99 -13.05 -7.99
N GLU A 159 3.46 -12.62 -6.84
CA GLU A 159 2.04 -12.48 -6.59
C GLU A 159 1.67 -11.00 -6.47
N LYS A 160 0.67 -10.55 -7.23
CA LYS A 160 0.07 -9.23 -6.99
C LYS A 160 -0.77 -9.31 -5.71
N ILE A 161 -0.40 -8.53 -4.70
CA ILE A 161 -1.06 -8.51 -3.40
C ILE A 161 -2.08 -7.37 -3.33
N LEU A 162 -1.77 -6.25 -4.00
CA LEU A 162 -2.60 -5.05 -3.95
C LEU A 162 -2.45 -4.25 -5.25
N SER A 163 -3.52 -3.61 -5.66
CA SER A 163 -3.53 -2.59 -6.69
C SER A 163 -4.44 -1.48 -6.22
N ILE A 164 -3.91 -0.26 -6.13
CA ILE A 164 -4.66 0.95 -5.81
C ILE A 164 -4.65 1.81 -7.07
N GLU A 165 -5.82 2.28 -7.48
CA GLU A 165 -6.01 3.07 -8.69
C GLU A 165 -6.79 4.34 -8.34
N ILE A 166 -6.28 5.50 -8.75
CA ILE A 166 -7.00 6.77 -8.71
C ILE A 166 -7.60 7.00 -10.09
N LEU A 167 -8.89 7.32 -10.13
CA LEU A 167 -9.64 7.48 -11.36
C LEU A 167 -10.02 8.94 -11.59
N SER A 168 -10.08 9.30 -12.87
CA SER A 168 -10.79 10.49 -13.34
C SER A 168 -12.31 10.33 -13.24
N ASP A 169 -13.05 11.42 -13.47
CA ASP A 169 -14.51 11.40 -13.53
C ASP A 169 -15.06 10.44 -14.60
N ALA A 170 -14.32 10.21 -15.68
CA ALA A 170 -14.63 9.25 -16.74
C ALA A 170 -14.24 7.80 -16.39
N ASP A 171 -13.96 7.50 -15.12
CA ASP A 171 -13.53 6.19 -14.59
C ASP A 171 -12.20 5.66 -15.18
N LYS A 172 -11.43 6.50 -15.89
CA LYS A 172 -10.08 6.15 -16.39
C LYS A 172 -9.05 6.28 -15.29
N THR A 173 -8.17 5.29 -15.15
CA THR A 173 -7.04 5.32 -14.21
C THR A 173 -6.05 6.42 -14.60
N ILE A 174 -5.86 7.39 -13.69
CA ILE A 174 -4.94 8.53 -13.84
C ILE A 174 -3.67 8.36 -13.02
N TYR A 175 -3.72 7.49 -12.01
CA TYR A 175 -2.57 7.06 -11.23
C TYR A 175 -2.83 5.65 -10.69
N PHE A 176 -1.79 4.86 -10.54
CA PHE A 176 -1.88 3.56 -9.87
C PHE A 176 -0.67 3.30 -8.97
N ALA A 177 -0.86 2.36 -8.06
CA ALA A 177 0.19 1.72 -7.29
C ALA A 177 -0.13 0.23 -7.15
N ASN A 178 0.69 -0.60 -7.79
CA ASN A 178 0.64 -2.04 -7.69
C ASN A 178 1.70 -2.51 -6.69
N PHE A 179 1.31 -3.46 -5.85
CA PHE A 179 2.18 -4.09 -4.87
C PHE A 179 2.18 -5.57 -5.13
N TYR A 180 3.38 -6.11 -5.07
CA TYR A 180 3.67 -7.47 -5.36
C TYR A 180 4.54 -8.05 -4.26
N ARG A 181 4.42 -9.36 -4.08
CA ARG A 181 5.29 -10.14 -3.22
C ARG A 181 5.97 -11.19 -4.07
N ALA A 182 7.29 -11.27 -4.02
CA ALA A 182 8.04 -12.37 -4.60
C ALA A 182 8.08 -13.51 -3.58
N VAL A 183 7.62 -14.70 -3.99
CA VAL A 183 7.60 -15.89 -3.12
C VAL A 183 9.01 -16.51 -2.99
N PHE A 184 9.86 -16.29 -4.00
CA PHE A 184 11.23 -16.80 -4.07
C PHE A 184 12.17 -15.74 -4.66
N GLY A 185 13.47 -15.97 -4.48
CA GLY A 185 14.54 -15.11 -4.96
C GLY A 185 14.95 -14.06 -3.93
N ASP A 186 16.25 -13.85 -3.81
CA ASP A 186 16.78 -12.78 -2.96
C ASP A 186 16.65 -11.40 -3.65
N ARG A 187 16.83 -10.33 -2.87
CA ARG A 187 16.70 -8.97 -3.40
C ARG A 187 17.68 -8.69 -4.54
N TYR A 188 18.88 -9.26 -4.51
CA TYR A 188 19.90 -9.06 -5.54
C TYR A 188 19.50 -9.71 -6.87
N GLU A 189 18.99 -10.94 -6.83
CA GLU A 189 18.45 -11.65 -8.00
C GLU A 189 17.29 -10.88 -8.63
N ILE A 190 16.35 -10.43 -7.80
CA ILE A 190 15.18 -9.65 -8.22
C ILE A 190 15.63 -8.33 -8.86
N ARG A 191 16.56 -7.60 -8.22
CA ARG A 191 17.14 -6.36 -8.74
C ARG A 191 17.81 -6.58 -10.10
N ASN A 192 18.60 -7.63 -10.23
CA ASN A 192 19.30 -7.96 -11.48
C ASN A 192 18.32 -8.29 -12.61
N PHE A 193 17.26 -9.04 -12.30
CA PHE A 193 16.20 -9.28 -13.26
C PHE A 193 15.57 -7.98 -13.75
N TYR A 194 15.14 -7.08 -12.85
CA TYR A 194 14.49 -5.84 -13.24
C TYR A 194 15.42 -4.86 -13.96
N ASN A 195 16.69 -4.80 -13.59
CA ASN A 195 17.70 -4.03 -14.32
C ASN A 195 17.74 -4.35 -15.83
N ASN A 196 17.51 -5.61 -16.18
CA ASN A 196 17.48 -6.09 -17.55
C ASN A 196 16.07 -6.00 -18.17
N SER A 197 15.05 -6.47 -17.44
CA SER A 197 13.68 -6.57 -17.95
C SER A 197 13.06 -5.21 -18.23
N LEU A 198 13.34 -4.19 -17.41
CA LEU A 198 12.80 -2.84 -17.58
C LEU A 198 13.29 -2.21 -18.89
N LYS A 199 14.60 -2.31 -19.17
CA LYS A 199 15.20 -1.82 -20.42
C LYS A 199 14.61 -2.51 -21.65
N ASN A 200 14.49 -3.84 -21.60
CA ASN A 200 13.92 -4.63 -22.69
C ASN A 200 12.43 -4.30 -22.97
N ASN A 201 11.70 -3.83 -21.94
CA ASN A 201 10.31 -3.39 -22.07
C ASN A 201 10.14 -1.89 -22.36
N LYS A 202 11.19 -1.24 -22.88
CA LYS A 202 11.24 0.18 -23.28
C LYS A 202 11.03 1.16 -22.12
N PHE A 203 11.27 0.74 -20.87
CA PHE A 203 11.41 1.70 -19.77
C PHE A 203 12.83 2.25 -19.76
N LYS A 204 12.94 3.58 -19.68
CA LYS A 204 14.20 4.27 -19.46
C LYS A 204 14.40 4.42 -17.96
N ILE A 205 15.53 3.94 -17.43
CA ILE A 205 15.89 4.17 -16.03
C ILE A 205 16.52 5.56 -15.92
N ILE A 206 15.85 6.48 -15.24
CA ILE A 206 16.32 7.86 -15.02
C ILE A 206 17.25 7.92 -13.83
N LYS A 207 16.88 7.26 -12.73
CA LYS A 207 17.67 7.23 -11.50
C LYS A 207 17.55 5.89 -10.79
N LYS A 208 18.60 5.54 -10.06
CA LYS A 208 18.69 4.35 -9.20
C LYS A 208 19.19 4.77 -7.83
N TYR A 209 18.62 4.21 -6.79
CA TYR A 209 19.12 4.29 -5.44
C TYR A 209 19.07 2.90 -4.84
N PHE A 210 20.12 2.55 -4.11
CA PHE A 210 20.24 1.25 -3.47
C PHE A 210 20.73 1.51 -2.05
N ASP A 211 19.98 1.04 -1.07
CA ASP A 211 20.42 0.99 0.31
C ASP A 211 20.26 -0.43 0.88
N ASN A 212 20.40 -0.56 2.20
CA ASN A 212 20.38 -1.84 2.87
C ASN A 212 19.00 -2.48 2.92
N GLU A 213 17.91 -1.73 2.76
CA GLU A 213 16.52 -2.16 2.94
C GLU A 213 15.70 -2.06 1.65
N THR A 214 16.00 -1.08 0.80
CA THR A 214 15.23 -0.75 -0.40
C THR A 214 16.10 -0.47 -1.63
N ASP A 215 15.66 -1.02 -2.77
CA ASP A 215 16.11 -0.66 -4.11
C ASP A 215 15.07 0.18 -4.81
N PHE A 216 15.44 1.36 -5.25
CA PHE A 216 14.53 2.31 -5.85
C PHE A 216 14.97 2.71 -7.25
N PHE A 217 13.99 2.80 -8.16
CA PHE A 217 14.19 3.19 -9.53
C PHE A 217 13.15 4.25 -9.91
N ILE A 218 13.64 5.33 -10.50
CA ILE A 218 12.80 6.29 -11.23
C ILE A 218 12.87 5.90 -12.69
N LEU A 219 11.71 5.58 -13.26
CA LEU A 219 11.59 5.09 -14.63
C LEU A 219 10.78 6.08 -15.47
N GLU A 220 11.01 6.08 -16.77
CA GLU A 220 10.21 6.82 -17.74
C GLU A 220 9.80 5.90 -18.89
N LYS A 221 8.52 5.97 -19.30
CA LYS A 221 8.00 5.32 -20.52
C LYS A 221 6.92 6.19 -21.14
N ASN A 222 7.05 6.47 -22.43
CA ASN A 222 6.11 7.34 -23.18
C ASN A 222 5.90 8.71 -22.50
N ARG A 223 6.98 9.35 -22.02
CA ARG A 223 6.96 10.63 -21.28
C ARG A 223 6.18 10.61 -19.95
N LYS A 224 5.88 9.41 -19.41
CA LYS A 224 5.31 9.24 -18.07
C LYS A 224 6.37 8.69 -17.13
N ASN A 225 6.38 9.21 -15.90
CA ASN A 225 7.28 8.77 -14.84
C ASN A 225 6.64 7.66 -14.03
N TYR A 226 7.43 6.66 -13.67
CA TYR A 226 7.04 5.57 -12.79
C TYR A 226 8.05 5.44 -11.65
N PHE A 227 7.55 5.03 -10.50
CA PHE A 227 8.33 4.64 -9.34
C PHE A 227 8.30 3.13 -9.24
N PHE A 228 9.48 2.56 -9.04
CA PHE A 228 9.64 1.15 -8.84
C PHE A 228 10.52 0.93 -7.62
N ALA A 229 10.02 0.17 -6.64
CA ALA A 229 10.73 -0.13 -5.42
C ALA A 229 10.78 -1.64 -5.17
N ILE A 230 11.88 -2.13 -4.62
CA ILE A 230 12.03 -3.48 -4.07
C ILE A 230 12.47 -3.32 -2.63
N THR A 231 11.68 -3.81 -1.68
CA THR A 231 11.97 -3.71 -0.25
C THR A 231 11.97 -5.11 0.36
N GLU A 232 12.95 -5.40 1.20
CA GLU A 232 12.99 -6.65 1.95
C GLU A 232 12.36 -6.43 3.33
N GLN A 233 11.33 -7.22 3.66
CA GLN A 233 10.65 -7.14 4.95
C GLN A 233 10.23 -8.54 5.39
N ASN A 234 10.58 -8.93 6.62
CA ASN A 234 10.25 -10.24 7.19
C ASN A 234 10.68 -11.44 6.32
N ASN A 235 11.86 -11.36 5.71
CA ASN A 235 12.38 -12.34 4.74
C ASN A 235 11.52 -12.50 3.47
N GLU A 236 10.63 -11.56 3.18
CA GLU A 236 9.87 -11.47 1.93
C GLU A 236 10.34 -10.26 1.12
N ASN A 237 10.43 -10.42 -0.20
CA ASN A 237 10.72 -9.31 -1.10
C ASN A 237 9.43 -8.71 -1.65
N TRP A 238 9.20 -7.45 -1.31
CA TRP A 238 8.06 -6.65 -1.72
C TRP A 238 8.45 -5.75 -2.88
N ILE A 239 7.58 -5.67 -3.88
CA ILE A 239 7.82 -4.85 -5.06
C ILE A 239 6.65 -3.89 -5.23
N MET A 240 6.93 -2.60 -5.37
CA MET A 240 5.94 -1.60 -5.76
C MET A 240 6.24 -1.10 -7.16
N VAL A 241 5.17 -0.93 -7.96
CA VAL A 241 5.18 -0.15 -9.18
C VAL A 241 4.09 0.92 -9.09
N ALA A 242 4.43 2.19 -9.26
CA ALA A 242 3.46 3.29 -9.25
C ALA A 242 3.70 4.29 -10.39
N GLY A 243 2.66 4.91 -10.93
CA GLY A 243 2.77 5.87 -12.05
C GLY A 243 1.45 6.31 -12.66
#